data_AF-A0A931TE13-F1
#
_entry.id   AF-A0A931TE13-F1
#
_cell.length_a   1.000
_cell.length_b   1.000
_cell.length_c   1.000
_cell.angle_alpha   90.00
_cell.angle_beta   90.00
_cell.angle_gamma   90.00
#
_symmetry.space_group_name_H-M   'P 1'
#
loop_
_entity.id
_entity.type
_entity.pdbx_description
1 polymer ?
#
loop_
_entity_poly.entity_id
_entity_poly.type
_entity_poly.pdbx_seq_one_letter_code
_entity_poly.pdbx_strand_id
1 'polypeptide(L)'
;MRTATARKGRIPKFRSDQEERDFWARHSVEEFAEDLQDLDVAIRPPRTEQIAVRLYKEDLQALRSLAAQRGIGHTTLARSVLEGWLAQSRGKSRAVRRRQPRRSA
;
A
#
# COMPACT_ATOMS: atom_id res chain seq x y z
N MET A 1 23.56 28.86 26.55
CA MET A 1 23.70 27.94 25.40
C MET A 1 23.50 28.75 24.13
N ARG A 2 24.40 28.65 23.13
CA ARG A 2 24.37 29.48 21.91
C ARG A 2 23.37 28.86 20.91
N THR A 3 22.24 29.50 20.68
CA THR A 3 21.30 29.12 19.61
C THR A 3 21.92 29.43 18.25
N ALA A 4 21.89 28.46 17.33
CA ALA A 4 22.31 28.69 15.95
C ALA A 4 21.34 29.69 15.29
N THR A 5 21.82 30.87 14.95
CA THR A 5 21.07 31.85 14.15
C THR A 5 20.81 31.25 12.77
N ALA A 6 19.56 30.88 12.49
CA ALA A 6 19.13 30.50 11.15
C ALA A 6 19.36 31.69 10.21
N ARG A 7 20.12 31.49 9.13
CA ARG A 7 20.07 32.44 8.01
C ARG A 7 18.70 32.29 7.36
N LYS A 8 18.02 33.41 7.06
CA LYS A 8 16.72 33.43 6.36
C LYS A 8 16.75 32.43 5.20
N GLY A 9 15.80 31.48 5.21
CA GLY A 9 15.56 30.55 4.12
C GLY A 9 16.38 29.25 4.11
N ARG A 10 17.12 28.86 5.16
CA ARG A 10 17.76 27.53 5.24
C ARG A 10 17.48 26.79 6.54
N ILE A 11 17.22 25.50 6.44
CA ILE A 11 16.99 24.61 7.59
C ILE A 11 18.33 24.40 8.32
N PRO A 12 18.41 24.69 9.64
CA PRO A 12 19.64 24.49 10.41
C PRO A 12 20.04 23.02 10.56
N LYS A 13 21.33 22.77 10.80
CA LYS A 13 21.81 21.44 11.22
C LYS A 13 21.71 21.32 12.74
N PHE A 14 20.92 20.37 13.23
CA PHE A 14 20.75 20.10 14.66
C PHE A 14 21.83 19.16 15.19
N ARG A 15 22.19 19.35 16.46
CA ARG A 15 23.16 18.48 17.15
C ARG A 15 22.48 17.36 17.94
N SER A 16 21.18 17.49 18.20
CA SER A 16 20.37 16.50 18.91
C SER A 16 18.90 16.60 18.55
N ASP A 17 18.17 15.49 18.70
CA ASP A 17 16.73 15.42 18.46
C ASP A 17 15.92 16.35 19.39
N GLN A 18 16.46 16.69 20.57
CA GLN A 18 15.80 17.63 21.48
C GLN A 18 15.88 19.06 20.95
N GLU A 19 17.04 19.46 20.44
CA GLU A 19 17.25 20.77 19.82
C GLU A 19 16.35 20.97 18.59
N GLU A 20 16.21 19.92 17.77
CA GLU A 20 15.31 19.93 16.61
C GLU A 20 13.85 20.10 17.02
N ARG A 21 13.39 19.36 18.03
CA ARG A 21 12.02 19.50 18.58
C ARG A 21 11.76 20.91 19.11
N ASP A 22 12.69 21.43 19.90
CA ASP A 22 12.59 22.78 20.48
C ASP A 22 12.65 23.88 19.41
N PHE A 23 13.27 23.61 18.26
CA PHE A 23 13.28 24.49 17.11
C PHE A 23 11.93 24.47 16.37
N TRP A 24 11.43 23.30 15.99
CA TRP A 24 10.16 23.17 15.27
C TRP A 24 8.93 23.51 16.12
N ALA A 25 9.04 23.46 17.46
CA ALA A 25 8.00 23.99 18.34
C ALA A 25 7.80 25.51 18.22
N ARG A 26 8.78 26.24 17.66
CA ARG A 26 8.80 27.70 17.59
C ARG A 26 8.85 28.26 16.16
N HIS A 27 9.00 27.41 15.15
CA HIS A 27 9.16 27.80 13.75
C HIS A 27 8.19 27.05 12.85
N SER A 28 7.59 27.75 11.89
CA SER A 28 6.80 27.11 10.82
C SER A 28 7.71 26.56 9.72
N VAL A 29 7.32 25.44 9.11
CA VAL A 29 8.01 24.87 7.94
C VAL A 29 7.98 25.81 6.73
N GLU A 30 6.94 26.64 6.62
CA GLU A 30 6.78 27.62 5.54
C GLU A 30 7.91 28.66 5.51
N GLU A 31 8.52 28.97 6.65
CA GLU A 31 9.66 29.89 6.76
C GLU A 31 10.92 29.40 6.00
N PHE A 32 10.92 28.11 5.63
CA PHE A 32 12.02 27.42 4.96
C PHE A 32 11.64 26.92 3.57
N ALA A 33 10.52 27.39 3.00
CA ALA A 33 10.01 26.92 1.70
C ALA A 33 11.05 26.99 0.56
N GLU A 34 11.97 27.96 0.58
CA GLU A 34 13.06 28.09 -0.41
C GLU A 34 14.11 26.96 -0.33
N ASP A 35 14.25 26.29 0.81
CA ASP A 35 15.17 25.17 1.03
C ASP A 35 14.50 23.80 0.79
N LEU A 36 13.18 23.80 0.57
CA LEU A 36 12.41 22.60 0.27
C LEU A 36 12.50 22.27 -1.22
N GLN A 37 12.42 20.98 -1.53
CA GLN A 37 12.35 20.50 -2.91
C GLN A 37 10.91 20.14 -3.22
N ASP A 38 10.42 20.60 -4.38
CA ASP A 38 9.13 20.17 -4.89
C ASP A 38 9.15 18.66 -5.15
N LEU A 39 8.18 17.96 -4.56
CA LEU A 39 7.98 16.54 -4.79
C LEU A 39 6.93 16.37 -5.89
N ASP A 40 7.36 15.88 -7.06
CA ASP A 40 6.43 15.48 -8.11
C ASP A 40 5.74 14.17 -7.73
N VAL A 41 4.49 14.25 -7.28
CA VAL A 41 3.70 13.10 -6.86
C VAL A 41 2.81 12.65 -8.01
N ALA A 42 3.22 11.56 -8.67
CA ALA A 42 2.37 10.89 -9.64
C ALA A 42 1.28 10.05 -8.94
N ILE A 43 0.05 10.57 -8.88
CA ILE A 43 -1.13 9.80 -8.45
C ILE A 43 -1.47 8.79 -9.56
N ARG A 44 -1.07 7.53 -9.36
CA ARG A 44 -1.39 6.45 -10.30
C ARG A 44 -2.86 6.01 -10.16
N PRO A 45 -3.54 5.67 -11.26
CA PRO A 45 -4.89 5.13 -11.18
C PRO A 45 -4.90 3.81 -10.39
N PRO A 46 -6.04 3.48 -9.73
CA PRO A 46 -6.19 2.22 -9.03
C PRO A 46 -5.97 1.05 -9.99
N ARG A 47 -5.17 0.07 -9.56
CA ARG A 47 -4.82 -1.13 -10.36
C ARG A 47 -5.86 -2.25 -10.28
N THR A 48 -6.99 -1.99 -9.65
CA THR A 48 -7.99 -3.01 -9.29
C THR A 48 -9.35 -2.62 -9.83
N GLU A 49 -10.01 -3.58 -10.47
CA GLU A 49 -11.40 -3.45 -10.91
C GLU A 49 -12.37 -3.94 -9.82
N GLN A 50 -13.53 -3.29 -9.72
CA GLN A 50 -14.60 -3.71 -8.82
C GLN A 50 -15.50 -4.74 -9.50
N ILE A 51 -15.81 -5.82 -8.78
CA ILE A 51 -16.77 -6.83 -9.21
C ILE A 51 -17.93 -6.90 -8.22
N ALA A 52 -19.14 -7.13 -8.72
CA ALA A 52 -20.31 -7.44 -7.90
C ALA A 52 -20.53 -8.96 -7.91
N VAL A 53 -20.50 -9.58 -6.73
CA VAL A 53 -20.73 -11.03 -6.57
C VAL A 53 -21.94 -11.24 -5.66
N ARG A 54 -22.88 -12.06 -6.10
CA ARG A 54 -24.02 -12.49 -5.28
C ARG A 54 -23.63 -13.74 -4.51
N LEU A 55 -23.86 -13.71 -3.19
CA LEU A 55 -23.63 -14.83 -2.28
C LEU A 55 -24.93 -15.13 -1.56
N TYR A 56 -25.13 -16.39 -1.18
CA TYR A 56 -26.19 -16.73 -0.24
C TYR A 56 -25.91 -16.07 1.11
N LYS A 57 -26.98 -15.83 1.88
CA LYS A 57 -26.87 -15.11 3.15
C LYS A 57 -26.00 -15.87 4.14
N GLU A 58 -26.11 -17.20 4.14
CA GLU A 58 -25.39 -18.11 5.01
C GLU A 58 -23.89 -18.06 4.70
N ASP A 59 -23.52 -18.08 3.42
CA ASP A 59 -22.13 -17.99 2.96
C ASP A 59 -21.48 -16.64 3.31
N LEU A 60 -22.24 -15.55 3.16
CA LEU A 60 -21.75 -14.22 3.54
C LEU A 60 -21.49 -14.12 5.05
N GLN A 61 -22.34 -14.75 5.87
CA GLN A 61 -22.12 -14.82 7.32
C GLN A 61 -20.89 -15.67 7.67
N ALA A 62 -20.74 -16.83 7.04
CA ALA A 62 -19.56 -17.66 7.23
C ALA A 62 -18.27 -16.92 6.86
N LEU A 63 -18.28 -16.20 5.73
CA LEU A 63 -17.15 -15.38 5.28
C LEU A 63 -16.80 -14.30 6.31
N ARG A 64 -17.80 -13.60 6.87
CA ARG A 64 -17.60 -12.56 7.89
C ARG A 64 -16.99 -13.14 9.17
N SER A 65 -17.52 -14.27 9.64
CA SER A 65 -17.01 -14.96 10.84
C SER A 65 -15.56 -15.41 10.67
N LEU A 66 -15.23 -16.02 9.52
CA LEU A 66 -13.86 -16.44 9.20
C LEU A 66 -12.90 -15.26 9.09
N ALA A 67 -13.35 -14.15 8.51
CA ALA A 67 -12.54 -12.94 8.39
C ALA A 67 -12.27 -12.30 9.76
N ALA A 68 -13.29 -12.25 10.63
CA ALA A 68 -13.17 -11.74 12.00
C ALA A 68 -12.18 -12.56 12.84
N GLN A 69 -12.24 -13.90 12.76
CA GLN A 69 -11.28 -14.79 13.43
C GLN A 69 -9.83 -14.55 12.99
N ARG A 70 -9.62 -14.03 11.77
CA ARG A 70 -8.32 -13.72 11.20
C ARG A 70 -7.91 -12.25 11.35
N GLY A 71 -8.76 -11.42 11.96
CA GLY A 71 -8.50 -9.98 12.12
C GLY A 71 -8.46 -9.20 10.80
N ILE A 72 -9.14 -9.68 9.75
CA ILE A 72 -9.15 -9.03 8.42
C ILE A 72 -10.58 -8.75 7.95
N GLY A 73 -10.72 -7.84 6.99
CA GLY A 73 -12.01 -7.57 6.34
C GLY A 73 -12.50 -8.74 5.48
N HIS A 74 -13.82 -8.97 5.46
CA HIS A 74 -14.43 -10.04 4.65
C HIS A 74 -14.15 -9.89 3.14
N THR A 75 -14.09 -8.67 2.62
CA THR A 75 -13.70 -8.39 1.24
C THR A 75 -12.23 -8.72 0.97
N THR A 76 -11.33 -8.44 1.93
CA THR A 76 -9.92 -8.83 1.86
C THR A 76 -9.77 -10.35 1.83
N LEU A 77 -10.48 -11.07 2.71
CA LEU A 77 -10.48 -12.52 2.72
C LEU A 77 -10.98 -13.10 1.39
N ALA A 78 -12.11 -12.59 0.88
CA ALA A 78 -12.67 -13.02 -0.40
C ALA A 78 -11.67 -12.81 -1.56
N ARG A 79 -11.02 -11.63 -1.60
CA ARG A 79 -9.99 -11.33 -2.60
C ARG A 79 -8.84 -12.32 -2.54
N SER A 80 -8.27 -12.57 -1.35
CA SER A 80 -7.13 -13.49 -1.22
C SER A 80 -7.47 -14.93 -1.61
N VAL A 81 -8.69 -15.39 -1.31
CA VAL A 81 -9.15 -16.71 -1.75
C VAL A 81 -9.25 -16.79 -3.28
N LEU A 82 -9.84 -15.76 -3.91
CA LEU A 82 -9.95 -15.68 -5.38
C LEU A 82 -8.57 -15.64 -6.05
N GLU A 83 -7.64 -14.83 -5.54
CA GLU A 83 -6.27 -14.74 -6.03
C GLU A 83 -5.53 -16.08 -5.91
N GLY A 84 -5.66 -16.74 -4.75
CA GLY A 84 -5.07 -18.05 -4.51
C GLY A 84 -5.62 -19.13 -5.44
N TRP A 85 -6.92 -19.12 -5.71
CA TRP A 85 -7.55 -20.03 -6.67
C TRP A 85 -7.07 -19.77 -8.11
N LEU A 86 -6.99 -18.50 -8.52
CA LEU A 86 -6.50 -18.12 -9.85
C LEU A 86 -5.03 -18.52 -10.07
N ALA A 87 -4.17 -18.34 -9.06
CA ALA A 87 -2.77 -18.73 -9.11
C ALA A 87 -2.61 -20.24 -9.35
N GLN A 88 -3.38 -21.07 -8.62
CA GLN A 88 -3.38 -22.52 -8.77
C GLN A 88 -3.89 -22.96 -10.15
N SER A 89 -4.97 -22.35 -10.64
CA SER A 89 -5.56 -22.65 -11.94
C SER A 89 -4.62 -22.32 -13.10
N ARG A 90 -3.86 -21.22 -13.02
CA ARG A 90 -2.83 -20.86 -14.01
C ARG A 90 -1.70 -21.89 -14.06
N GLY A 91 -1.29 -22.44 -12.91
CA GLY A 91 -0.27 -23.49 -12.81
C GLY A 91 -0.69 -24.80 -13.47
N LYS A 92 -1.94 -25.24 -13.26
CA LYS A 92 -2.49 -26.48 -13.83
C LYS A 92 -2.67 -26.39 -15.36
N SER A 93 -3.14 -25.26 -15.88
CA SER A 93 -3.33 -25.07 -17.33
C SER A 93 -2.02 -25.08 -18.13
N ARG A 94 -0.91 -24.61 -17.53
CA ARG A 94 0.42 -24.65 -18.15
C ARG A 94 0.98 -26.07 -18.25
N ALA A 95 0.65 -26.95 -17.30
CA ALA A 95 1.04 -28.35 -17.33
C ALA A 95 0.24 -29.17 -18.36
N VAL A 96 -1.07 -28.88 -18.51
CA VAL A 96 -1.94 -29.54 -19.50
C VAL A 96 -1.53 -29.19 -20.93
N ARG A 97 -1.24 -27.91 -21.23
CA ARG A 97 -0.81 -27.48 -22.58
C ARG A 97 0.53 -28.08 -23.03
N ARG A 98 1.44 -28.42 -22.11
CA ARG A 98 2.73 -29.07 -22.47
C ARG A 98 2.59 -30.55 -22.81
N ARG A 99 1.47 -31.19 -22.45
CA ARG A 99 1.24 -32.63 -22.63
C ARG A 99 0.48 -32.98 -23.90
N GLN A 100 -0.03 -32.00 -24.65
CA GLN A 100 -0.68 -32.28 -25.92
C GLN A 100 0.42 -32.48 -26.97
N PRO A 101 0.65 -33.71 -27.47
CA PRO A 101 1.57 -33.89 -28.58
C PRO A 101 1.02 -33.07 -29.75
N ARG A 102 1.89 -32.31 -30.40
CA ARG A 102 1.58 -31.73 -31.70
C ARG A 102 1.12 -32.88 -32.57
N ARG A 103 -0.18 -32.95 -32.88
CA ARG A 103 -0.69 -33.89 -33.88
C ARG A 103 0.10 -33.62 -35.15
N SER A 104 1.00 -34.53 -35.48
CA SER A 104 1.73 -34.58 -36.74
C SER A 104 0.69 -34.68 -37.84
N ALA A 105 0.72 -33.73 -38.77
CA ALA A 105 0.00 -33.83 -40.04
C ALA A 105 0.72 -34.81 -40.98
#